data_AF-A0A7S8C1L9-F1
#
_entry.id   AF-A0A7S8C1L9-F1
#
_cell.length_a   1.000
_cell.length_b   1.000
_cell.length_c   1.000
_cell.angle_alpha   90.00
_cell.angle_beta   90.00
_cell.angle_gamma   90.00
#
_symmetry.space_group_name_H-M   'P 1'
#
loop_
_entity.id
_entity.type
_entity.pdbx_description
1 polymer ?
#
loop_
_entity_poly.entity_id
_entity_poly.type
_entity_poly.pdbx_seq_one_letter_code
_entity_poly.pdbx_strand_id
1 'polypeptide(L)'
;MSDQTTVETAAQYDWSALAGGMRGAFGVAGLVMASSFLGFGALVRSLDVTLASGLLSTVTVWALPGQVVLLSMMAHGAALIATALAVTLTAIRLLPMVVLVLARVRLEHAPRWPEFLLAHFTAITIWVIANQSVETLPRERRLPWLLGLGGTLMAGMLVMASVGYALADLLPALLAAGLVFLTPAFFFISLFGGARYRFDYAAAILGAALGPFAMEIFPDFDLLVSGVVGGTVAYLVFPPRRRRGI
;
A
#
# COMPACT_ATOMS: atom_id res chain seq x y z
N MET A 1 -16.45 -28.96 -46.70
CA MET A 1 -16.37 -27.65 -46.01
C MET A 1 -16.66 -27.91 -44.54
N SER A 2 -15.63 -28.22 -43.76
CA SER A 2 -15.73 -28.46 -42.32
C SER A 2 -15.64 -27.13 -41.59
N ASP A 3 -16.76 -26.77 -40.97
CA ASP A 3 -16.96 -25.58 -40.17
C ASP A 3 -16.12 -25.67 -38.88
N GLN A 4 -14.93 -25.07 -38.90
CA GLN A 4 -14.12 -24.85 -37.71
C GLN A 4 -14.68 -23.64 -36.97
N THR A 5 -15.71 -23.88 -36.17
CA THR A 5 -16.06 -23.00 -35.05
C THR A 5 -14.91 -23.07 -34.05
N THR A 6 -13.92 -22.21 -34.22
CA THR A 6 -12.98 -21.88 -33.14
C THR A 6 -13.80 -21.34 -31.99
N VAL A 7 -14.12 -22.22 -31.03
CA VAL A 7 -14.61 -21.82 -29.72
C VAL A 7 -13.56 -20.88 -29.16
N GLU A 8 -13.83 -19.59 -29.25
CA GLU A 8 -13.02 -18.52 -28.66
C GLU A 8 -12.99 -18.81 -27.16
N THR A 9 -11.94 -19.51 -26.73
CA THR A 9 -11.81 -19.98 -25.37
C THR A 9 -11.68 -18.73 -24.52
N ALA A 10 -12.72 -18.39 -23.76
CA ALA A 10 -12.74 -17.22 -22.89
C ALA A 10 -11.40 -17.17 -22.13
N ALA A 11 -10.71 -16.03 -22.20
CA ALA A 11 -9.39 -15.90 -21.59
C ALA A 11 -9.48 -16.25 -20.09
N GLN A 12 -8.76 -17.29 -19.67
CA GLN A 12 -8.83 -17.83 -18.31
C GLN A 12 -7.57 -17.46 -17.53
N TYR A 13 -7.77 -17.15 -16.25
CA TYR A 13 -6.66 -16.95 -15.32
C TYR A 13 -5.98 -18.27 -14.98
N ASP A 14 -4.66 -18.30 -15.05
CA ASP A 14 -3.86 -19.46 -14.62
C ASP A 14 -3.52 -19.33 -13.13
N TRP A 15 -4.33 -20.00 -12.30
CA TRP A 15 -4.24 -19.98 -10.85
C TRP A 15 -3.00 -20.70 -10.28
N SER A 16 -2.25 -21.46 -11.10
CA SER A 16 -1.00 -22.07 -10.65
C SER A 16 0.04 -21.03 -10.21
N ALA A 17 -0.05 -19.81 -10.76
CA ALA A 17 0.84 -18.70 -10.43
C ALA A 17 0.65 -18.16 -9.00
N LEU A 18 -0.46 -18.50 -8.32
CA LEU A 18 -0.74 -18.08 -6.95
C LEU A 18 0.38 -18.52 -5.99
N ALA A 19 0.88 -19.75 -6.15
CA ALA A 19 2.01 -20.25 -5.34
C ALA A 19 3.32 -19.49 -5.58
N GLY A 20 3.53 -18.99 -6.80
CA GLY A 20 4.64 -18.09 -7.11
C GLY A 20 4.52 -16.77 -6.35
N GLY A 21 3.29 -16.23 -6.26
CA GLY A 21 2.97 -15.01 -5.54
C GLY A 21 3.23 -15.13 -4.04
N MET A 22 2.80 -16.25 -3.45
CA MET A 22 3.03 -16.55 -2.02
C MET A 22 4.52 -16.55 -1.68
N ARG A 23 5.37 -17.10 -2.55
CA ARG A 23 6.84 -17.07 -2.36
C ARG A 23 7.40 -15.64 -2.43
N GLY A 24 6.85 -14.81 -3.31
CA GLY A 24 7.23 -13.40 -3.43
C GLY A 24 6.98 -12.58 -2.17
N ALA A 25 6.05 -13.01 -1.31
CA ALA A 25 5.78 -12.34 -0.03
C ALA A 25 6.96 -12.45 0.96
N PHE A 26 7.80 -13.48 0.86
CA PHE A 26 8.93 -13.71 1.78
C PHE A 26 10.19 -12.90 1.46
N GLY A 27 10.04 -11.79 0.72
CA GLY A 27 11.13 -10.85 0.44
C GLY A 27 11.31 -9.77 1.51
N VAL A 28 12.23 -8.83 1.23
CA VAL A 28 12.52 -7.68 2.11
C VAL A 28 11.26 -6.91 2.48
N ALA A 29 10.37 -6.67 1.50
CA ALA A 29 9.12 -5.96 1.75
C ALA A 29 8.22 -6.69 2.76
N GLY A 30 8.09 -8.03 2.65
CA GLY A 30 7.31 -8.82 3.60
C GLY A 30 7.91 -8.85 5.00
N LEU A 31 9.24 -8.90 5.12
CA LEU A 31 9.93 -8.80 6.41
C LEU A 31 9.67 -7.44 7.07
N VAL A 32 9.79 -6.34 6.32
CA VAL A 32 9.48 -4.99 6.81
C VAL A 32 8.03 -4.90 7.28
N MET A 33 7.10 -5.46 6.50
CA MET A 33 5.68 -5.47 6.89
C MET A 33 5.46 -6.32 8.14
N ALA A 34 6.05 -7.51 8.24
CA ALA A 34 5.96 -8.36 9.42
C ALA A 34 6.46 -7.64 10.68
N SER A 35 7.63 -7.01 10.63
CA SER A 35 8.17 -6.20 11.74
C SER A 35 7.26 -5.03 12.09
N SER A 36 6.71 -4.34 11.09
CA SER A 36 5.82 -3.20 11.32
C SER A 36 4.51 -3.60 11.96
N PHE A 37 3.95 -4.74 11.54
CA PHE A 37 2.71 -5.27 12.11
C PHE A 37 2.90 -5.84 13.51
N LEU A 38 4.10 -6.29 13.86
CA LEU A 38 4.46 -6.60 15.25
C LEU A 38 4.40 -5.34 16.12
N GLY A 39 4.94 -4.21 15.64
CA GLY A 39 4.79 -2.91 16.30
C GLY A 39 3.33 -2.45 16.37
N PHE A 40 2.57 -2.66 15.29
CA PHE A 40 1.14 -2.30 15.23
C PHE A 40 0.32 -3.07 16.27
N GLY A 41 0.57 -4.36 16.45
CA GLY A 41 -0.08 -5.16 17.50
C GLY A 41 0.12 -4.57 18.89
N ALA A 42 1.35 -4.17 19.20
CA ALA A 42 1.67 -3.49 20.47
C ALA A 42 0.97 -2.13 20.58
N LEU A 43 0.88 -1.37 19.48
CA LEU A 43 0.14 -0.11 19.43
C LEU A 43 -1.36 -0.32 19.73
N VAL A 44 -2.00 -1.31 19.11
CA VAL A 44 -3.42 -1.64 19.35
C VAL A 44 -3.66 -1.89 20.85
N ARG A 45 -2.76 -2.65 21.50
CA ARG A 45 -2.83 -2.90 22.94
C ARG A 45 -2.67 -1.62 23.75
N SER A 46 -1.73 -0.74 23.38
CA SER A 46 -1.49 0.52 24.08
C SER A 46 -2.64 1.52 23.98
N LEU A 47 -3.52 1.36 22.99
CA LEU A 47 -4.75 2.17 22.82
C LEU A 47 -5.95 1.57 23.56
N ASP A 48 -5.75 0.53 24.37
CA ASP A 48 -6.81 -0.24 25.05
C ASP A 48 -7.90 -0.77 24.09
N VAL A 49 -7.53 -0.99 22.82
CA VAL A 49 -8.42 -1.54 21.80
C VAL A 49 -8.33 -3.06 21.79
N THR A 50 -9.46 -3.74 21.58
CA THR A 50 -9.46 -5.21 21.49
C THR A 50 -8.67 -5.72 20.29
N LEU A 51 -8.03 -6.90 20.44
CA LEU A 51 -7.35 -7.58 19.35
C LEU A 51 -8.27 -7.77 18.13
N ALA A 52 -9.54 -8.12 18.35
CA ALA A 52 -10.50 -8.32 17.29
C ALA A 52 -10.70 -7.05 16.45
N SER A 53 -10.84 -5.88 17.08
CA SER A 53 -10.92 -4.59 16.38
C SER A 53 -9.63 -4.25 15.64
N GLY A 54 -8.47 -4.55 16.24
CA GLY A 54 -7.17 -4.38 15.58
C GLY A 54 -7.03 -5.23 14.32
N LEU A 55 -7.36 -6.53 14.39
CA LEU A 55 -7.32 -7.43 13.24
C LEU A 55 -8.38 -7.06 12.19
N LEU A 56 -9.58 -6.66 12.61
CA LEU A 56 -10.61 -6.18 11.71
C LEU A 56 -10.15 -4.93 10.93
N SER A 57 -9.43 -4.02 11.58
CA SER A 57 -8.83 -2.87 10.89
C SER A 57 -7.83 -3.31 9.81
N THR A 58 -7.06 -4.38 10.05
CA THR A 58 -6.10 -4.92 9.07
C THR A 58 -6.81 -5.52 7.87
N VAL A 59 -7.90 -6.25 8.10
CA VAL A 59 -8.68 -6.85 7.01
C VAL A 59 -9.47 -5.81 6.23
N THR A 60 -9.95 -4.74 6.86
CA THR A 60 -10.84 -3.77 6.20
C THR A 60 -10.09 -2.61 5.57
N VAL A 61 -9.17 -1.99 6.31
CA VAL A 61 -8.45 -0.80 5.87
C VAL A 61 -7.17 -1.16 5.12
N TRP A 62 -6.53 -2.29 5.46
CA TRP A 62 -5.29 -2.81 4.88
C TRP A 62 -4.04 -1.93 5.07
N ALA A 63 -4.14 -0.64 4.77
CA ALA A 63 -3.05 0.31 4.83
C ALA A 63 -2.76 0.76 6.26
N LEU A 64 -1.55 0.45 6.75
CA LEU A 64 -1.10 0.78 8.10
C LEU A 64 -1.36 2.25 8.53
N PRO A 65 -1.10 3.29 7.72
CA PRO A 65 -1.41 4.67 8.11
C PRO A 65 -2.90 4.91 8.37
N GLY A 66 -3.77 4.34 7.52
CA GLY A 66 -5.22 4.45 7.70
C GLY A 66 -5.69 3.70 8.95
N GLN A 67 -5.06 2.57 9.28
CA GLN A 67 -5.36 1.82 10.51
C GLN A 67 -4.99 2.61 11.76
N VAL A 68 -3.82 3.24 11.78
CA VAL A 68 -3.39 4.09 12.90
C VAL A 68 -4.37 5.24 13.10
N VAL A 69 -4.75 5.95 12.02
CA VAL A 69 -5.75 7.03 12.09
C VAL A 69 -7.10 6.51 12.60
N LEU A 70 -7.59 5.39 12.06
CA LEU A 70 -8.84 4.77 12.49
C LEU A 70 -8.85 4.49 13.99
N LEU A 71 -7.83 3.77 14.47
CA LEU A 71 -7.76 3.35 15.87
C LEU A 71 -7.53 4.52 16.82
N SER A 72 -6.67 5.47 16.46
CA SER A 72 -6.45 6.68 17.25
C SER A 72 -7.72 7.51 17.37
N MET A 73 -8.44 7.75 16.28
CA MET A 73 -9.68 8.52 16.31
C MET A 73 -10.79 7.81 17.08
N MET A 74 -10.92 6.48 16.93
CA MET A 74 -11.89 5.70 17.70
C MET A 74 -11.57 5.69 19.19
N ALA A 75 -10.30 5.59 19.58
CA ALA A 75 -9.88 5.64 20.98
C ALA A 75 -10.18 6.99 21.64
N HIS A 76 -10.17 8.09 20.88
CA HIS A 76 -10.50 9.43 21.37
C HIS A 76 -12.00 9.77 21.25
N GLY A 77 -12.86 8.81 20.90
CA GLY A 77 -14.31 9.00 20.81
C GLY A 77 -14.77 9.87 19.64
N ALA A 78 -13.97 9.99 18.58
CA ALA A 78 -14.35 10.74 17.39
C ALA A 78 -15.59 10.12 16.69
N ALA A 79 -16.40 10.96 16.06
CA ALA A 79 -17.58 10.51 15.33
C ALA A 79 -17.19 9.58 14.17
N LEU A 80 -17.94 8.48 13.99
CA LEU A 80 -17.67 7.46 12.95
C LEU A 80 -17.54 8.07 11.55
N ILE A 81 -18.38 9.06 11.22
CA ILE A 81 -18.34 9.74 9.92
C ILE A 81 -17.03 10.52 9.75
N ALA A 82 -16.59 11.23 10.80
CA ALA A 82 -15.32 11.97 10.75
C ALA A 82 -14.13 11.03 10.57
N THR A 83 -14.13 9.91 11.30
CA THR A 83 -13.10 8.88 11.16
C THR A 83 -13.09 8.25 9.78
N ALA A 84 -14.27 7.91 9.23
CA ALA A 84 -14.39 7.36 7.89
C ALA A 84 -13.87 8.34 6.81
N LEU A 85 -14.17 9.63 6.95
CA LEU A 85 -13.64 10.67 6.06
C LEU A 85 -12.12 10.79 6.16
N ALA A 86 -11.56 10.83 7.37
CA ALA A 86 -10.12 10.91 7.58
C ALA A 86 -9.37 9.71 6.98
N VAL A 87 -9.88 8.49 7.21
CA VAL A 87 -9.31 7.26 6.62
C VAL A 87 -9.42 7.27 5.10
N THR A 88 -10.57 7.69 4.56
CA THR A 88 -10.78 7.78 3.10
C THR A 88 -9.85 8.79 2.44
N LEU A 89 -9.71 9.99 3.01
CA LEU A 89 -8.77 11.02 2.54
C LEU A 89 -7.33 10.52 2.61
N THR A 90 -6.97 9.77 3.65
CA THR A 90 -5.65 9.14 3.76
C THR A 90 -5.42 8.07 2.69
N ALA A 91 -6.48 7.35 2.28
CA ALA A 91 -6.43 6.27 1.31
C ALA A 91 -6.51 6.74 -0.16
N ILE A 92 -7.11 7.91 -0.44
CA ILE A 92 -7.36 8.40 -1.81
C ILE A 92 -6.09 8.49 -2.66
N ARG A 93 -4.96 8.76 -2.02
CA ARG A 93 -3.62 8.83 -2.65
C ARG A 93 -3.16 7.50 -3.26
N LEU A 94 -3.76 6.38 -2.87
CA LEU A 94 -3.47 5.06 -3.42
C LEU A 94 -4.27 4.76 -4.69
N LEU A 95 -5.34 5.52 -4.97
CA LEU A 95 -6.19 5.28 -6.16
C LEU A 95 -5.40 5.21 -7.48
N PRO A 96 -4.45 6.12 -7.77
CA PRO A 96 -3.68 6.03 -9.01
C PRO A 96 -2.89 4.71 -9.10
N MET A 97 -2.36 4.23 -7.97
CA MET A 97 -1.61 2.97 -7.92
C MET A 97 -2.51 1.77 -8.21
N VAL A 98 -3.71 1.74 -7.62
CA VAL A 98 -4.70 0.69 -7.86
C VAL A 98 -5.10 0.64 -9.33
N VAL A 99 -5.46 1.78 -9.91
CA VAL A 99 -5.86 1.87 -11.32
C VAL A 99 -4.74 1.40 -12.26
N LEU A 100 -3.50 1.79 -11.99
CA LEU A 100 -2.34 1.39 -12.80
C LEU A 100 -2.07 -0.13 -12.72
N VAL A 101 -2.18 -0.73 -11.54
CA VAL A 101 -2.00 -2.18 -11.38
C VAL A 101 -3.11 -2.94 -12.10
N LEU A 102 -4.37 -2.55 -11.87
CA LEU A 102 -5.51 -3.20 -12.51
C LEU A 102 -5.46 -3.11 -14.03
N ALA A 103 -5.06 -1.96 -14.59
CA ALA A 103 -4.91 -1.80 -16.03
C ALA A 103 -3.87 -2.75 -16.66
N ARG A 104 -2.86 -3.19 -15.91
CA ARG A 104 -1.77 -4.08 -16.41
C ARG A 104 -2.08 -5.56 -16.32
N VAL A 105 -3.00 -5.94 -15.44
CA VAL A 105 -3.33 -7.33 -15.09
C VAL A 105 -4.68 -7.78 -15.64
N ARG A 106 -5.49 -6.82 -16.09
CA ARG A 106 -6.80 -7.06 -16.68
C ARG A 106 -6.67 -7.94 -17.93
N LEU A 107 -7.43 -9.02 -17.94
CA LEU A 107 -7.70 -9.84 -19.13
C LEU A 107 -9.05 -9.41 -19.72
N GLU A 108 -9.09 -9.23 -21.04
CA GLU A 108 -10.36 -9.05 -21.74
C GLU A 108 -11.14 -10.37 -21.70
N HIS A 109 -12.45 -10.31 -21.46
CA HIS A 109 -13.37 -11.48 -21.42
C HIS A 109 -13.22 -12.43 -20.21
N ALA A 110 -12.45 -12.05 -19.17
CA ALA A 110 -12.35 -12.77 -17.91
C ALA A 110 -13.30 -12.22 -16.82
N PRO A 111 -13.65 -13.01 -15.77
CA PRO A 111 -14.49 -12.53 -14.67
C PRO A 111 -13.80 -11.40 -13.89
N ARG A 112 -14.57 -10.38 -13.50
CA ARG A 112 -14.06 -9.16 -12.82
C ARG A 112 -13.93 -9.30 -11.30
N TRP A 113 -14.57 -10.30 -10.69
CA TRP A 113 -14.54 -10.47 -9.22
C TRP A 113 -13.11 -10.51 -8.63
N PRO A 114 -12.14 -11.24 -9.22
CA PRO A 114 -10.76 -11.26 -8.73
C PRO A 114 -10.05 -9.90 -8.79
N GLU A 115 -10.48 -9.00 -9.69
CA GLU A 115 -9.94 -7.63 -9.78
C GLU A 115 -10.30 -6.81 -8.54
N PHE A 116 -11.51 -6.99 -7.97
CA PHE A 116 -11.91 -6.29 -6.75
C PHE A 116 -11.09 -6.76 -5.54
N LEU A 117 -10.82 -8.06 -5.46
CA LEU A 117 -9.96 -8.59 -4.40
C LEU A 117 -8.52 -8.08 -4.54
N LEU A 118 -8.01 -7.99 -5.77
CA LEU A 118 -6.71 -7.40 -6.03
C LEU A 118 -6.71 -5.90 -5.69
N ALA A 119 -7.77 -5.17 -6.02
CA ALA A 119 -7.91 -3.76 -5.69
C ALA A 119 -7.80 -3.53 -4.18
N HIS A 120 -8.45 -4.38 -3.38
CA HIS A 120 -8.37 -4.34 -1.92
C HIS A 120 -6.94 -4.56 -1.40
N PHE A 121 -6.23 -5.55 -1.93
CA PHE A 121 -4.84 -5.80 -1.53
C PHE A 121 -3.83 -4.79 -2.10
N THR A 122 -4.23 -3.98 -3.08
CA THR A 122 -3.30 -3.08 -3.77
C THR A 122 -2.96 -1.88 -2.90
N ALA A 123 -1.80 -1.98 -2.24
CA ALA A 123 -1.10 -0.89 -1.59
C ALA A 123 0.25 -0.63 -2.29
N ILE A 124 1.05 0.27 -1.71
CA ILE A 124 2.40 0.61 -2.21
C ILE A 124 3.24 -0.67 -2.41
N THR A 125 3.20 -1.62 -1.47
CA THR A 125 3.96 -2.88 -1.55
C THR A 125 3.62 -3.69 -2.82
N ILE A 126 2.33 -3.94 -3.06
CA ILE A 126 1.88 -4.65 -4.27
C ILE A 126 2.22 -3.85 -5.51
N TRP A 127 2.05 -2.52 -5.50
CA TRP A 127 2.38 -1.68 -6.64
C TRP A 127 3.88 -1.70 -6.99
N VAL A 128 4.76 -1.61 -5.99
CA VAL A 128 6.21 -1.68 -6.18
C VAL A 128 6.60 -3.04 -6.76
N ILE A 129 6.12 -4.13 -6.16
CA ILE A 129 6.43 -5.49 -6.62
C ILE A 129 5.82 -5.73 -8.00
N ALA A 130 4.63 -5.20 -8.27
CA ALA A 130 3.99 -5.27 -9.58
C ALA A 130 4.86 -4.57 -10.64
N ASN A 131 5.37 -3.38 -10.36
CA ASN A 131 6.27 -2.66 -11.28
C ASN A 131 7.59 -3.39 -11.55
N GLN A 132 8.06 -4.21 -10.61
CA GLN A 132 9.31 -4.97 -10.76
C GLN A 132 9.12 -6.30 -11.51
N SER A 133 7.98 -6.96 -11.30
CA SER A 133 7.82 -8.39 -11.65
C SER A 133 6.66 -8.71 -12.58
N VAL A 134 5.68 -7.81 -12.78
CA VAL A 134 4.47 -8.14 -13.57
C VAL A 134 4.76 -8.28 -15.06
N GLU A 135 5.73 -7.54 -15.58
CA GLU A 135 6.08 -7.57 -17.01
C GLU A 135 6.82 -8.86 -17.41
N THR A 136 7.46 -9.55 -16.46
CA THR A 136 8.13 -10.83 -16.71
C THR A 136 7.16 -12.01 -16.78
N LEU A 137 5.91 -11.82 -16.34
CA LEU A 137 4.88 -12.85 -16.30
C LEU A 137 3.92 -12.75 -17.50
N PRO A 138 3.47 -13.90 -18.06
CA PRO A 138 2.36 -13.97 -19.01
C PRO A 138 1.10 -13.32 -18.43
N ARG A 139 0.26 -12.71 -19.28
CA ARG A 139 -0.87 -11.88 -18.84
C ARG A 139 -1.84 -12.65 -17.94
N GLU A 140 -2.08 -13.92 -18.27
CA GLU A 140 -3.01 -14.84 -17.61
C GLU A 140 -2.59 -15.17 -16.17
N ARG A 141 -1.29 -15.04 -15.86
CA ARG A 141 -0.69 -15.36 -14.57
C ARG A 141 -0.55 -14.18 -13.62
N ARG A 142 -0.62 -12.94 -14.14
CA ARG A 142 -0.32 -11.72 -13.38
C ARG A 142 -1.27 -11.52 -12.21
N LEU A 143 -2.58 -11.63 -12.46
CA LEU A 143 -3.58 -11.41 -11.43
C LEU A 143 -3.52 -12.48 -10.32
N PRO A 144 -3.52 -13.80 -10.63
CA PRO A 144 -3.40 -14.83 -9.60
C PRO A 144 -2.11 -14.74 -8.78
N TRP A 145 -0.99 -14.39 -9.42
CA TRP A 145 0.29 -14.18 -8.73
C TRP A 145 0.21 -13.03 -7.72
N LEU A 146 -0.35 -11.87 -8.10
CA LEU A 146 -0.50 -10.75 -7.18
C LEU A 146 -1.52 -11.03 -6.07
N LEU A 147 -2.57 -11.81 -6.34
CA LEU A 147 -3.50 -12.26 -5.30
C LEU A 147 -2.83 -13.17 -4.29
N GLY A 148 -1.98 -14.11 -4.73
CA GLY A 148 -1.18 -14.94 -3.84
C GLY A 148 -0.26 -14.11 -2.95
N LEU A 149 0.42 -13.13 -3.53
CA LEU A 149 1.26 -12.17 -2.81
C LEU A 149 0.45 -11.40 -1.75
N GLY A 150 -0.68 -10.79 -2.14
CA GLY A 150 -1.54 -10.02 -1.23
C GLY A 150 -2.12 -10.87 -0.11
N GLY A 151 -2.62 -12.07 -0.43
CA GLY A 151 -3.17 -12.99 0.57
C GLY A 151 -2.14 -13.46 1.59
N THR A 152 -0.92 -13.80 1.16
CA THR A 152 0.16 -14.19 2.08
C THR A 152 0.60 -13.02 2.96
N LEU A 153 0.72 -11.82 2.38
CA LEU A 153 1.02 -10.63 3.17
C LEU A 153 -0.07 -10.36 4.21
N MET A 154 -1.36 -10.46 3.85
CA MET A 154 -2.48 -10.33 4.79
C MET A 154 -2.38 -11.31 5.95
N ALA A 155 -2.20 -12.59 5.63
CA ALA A 155 -2.07 -13.62 6.66
C ALA A 155 -0.88 -13.33 7.59
N GLY A 156 0.27 -12.95 7.03
CA GLY A 156 1.44 -12.57 7.80
C GLY A 156 1.19 -11.36 8.71
N MET A 157 0.50 -10.33 8.21
CA MET A 157 0.13 -9.15 8.99
C MET A 157 -0.78 -9.50 10.17
N LEU A 158 -1.78 -10.36 9.96
CA LEU A 158 -2.69 -10.80 11.03
C LEU A 158 -1.96 -11.60 12.12
N VAL A 159 -1.07 -12.51 11.71
CA VAL A 159 -0.24 -13.28 12.64
C VAL A 159 0.68 -12.35 13.43
N MET A 160 1.42 -11.48 12.76
CA MET A 160 2.38 -10.59 13.42
C MET A 160 1.71 -9.55 14.30
N ALA A 161 0.55 -9.02 13.92
CA ALA A 161 -0.26 -8.16 14.78
C ALA A 161 -0.75 -8.88 16.04
N SER A 162 -1.17 -10.14 15.91
CA SER A 162 -1.58 -10.95 17.07
C SER A 162 -0.41 -11.21 18.02
N VAL A 163 0.76 -11.55 17.46
CA VAL A 163 2.01 -11.72 18.23
C VAL A 163 2.41 -10.42 18.92
N GLY A 164 2.39 -9.29 18.19
CA GLY A 164 2.70 -7.97 18.72
C GLY A 164 1.77 -7.54 19.85
N TYR A 165 0.48 -7.83 19.72
CA TYR A 165 -0.52 -7.55 20.75
C TYR A 165 -0.27 -8.38 22.03
N ALA A 166 0.09 -9.66 21.88
CA ALA A 166 0.42 -10.53 23.01
C ALA A 166 1.75 -10.16 23.69
N LEU A 167 2.72 -9.66 22.93
CA LEU A 167 4.04 -9.24 23.43
C LEU A 167 4.09 -7.77 23.87
N ALA A 168 2.98 -7.04 23.81
CA ALA A 168 2.94 -5.61 24.07
C ALA A 168 3.51 -5.23 25.44
N ASP A 169 3.22 -6.02 26.48
CA ASP A 169 3.68 -5.76 27.85
C ASP A 169 5.21 -5.95 28.01
N LEU A 170 5.86 -6.65 27.07
CA LEU A 170 7.30 -6.89 27.06
C LEU A 170 8.06 -5.93 26.14
N LEU A 171 7.35 -5.16 25.31
CA LEU A 171 7.93 -4.28 24.30
C LEU A 171 8.01 -2.84 24.86
N PRO A 172 9.21 -2.24 24.95
CA PRO A 172 9.33 -0.81 25.25
C PRO A 172 8.55 0.01 24.22
N ALA A 173 7.82 1.03 24.67
CA ALA A 173 6.98 1.87 23.79
C ALA A 173 7.76 2.46 22.59
N LEU A 174 9.02 2.85 22.81
CA LEU A 174 9.90 3.37 21.77
C LEU A 174 10.21 2.31 20.69
N LEU A 175 10.36 1.05 21.08
CA LEU A 175 10.60 -0.04 20.14
C LEU A 175 9.35 -0.34 19.32
N ALA A 176 8.17 -0.38 19.95
CA ALA A 176 6.89 -0.55 19.25
C ALA A 176 6.66 0.57 18.22
N ALA A 177 6.89 1.83 18.60
CA ALA A 177 6.80 2.97 17.68
C ALA A 177 7.82 2.87 16.53
N GLY A 178 9.08 2.50 16.83
CA GLY A 178 10.11 2.29 15.84
C GLY A 178 9.77 1.18 14.84
N LEU A 179 9.17 0.09 15.31
CA LEU A 179 8.68 -1.01 14.48
C LEU A 179 7.58 -0.53 13.52
N VAL A 180 6.56 0.17 14.03
CA VAL A 180 5.50 0.76 13.18
C VAL A 180 6.10 1.71 12.13
N PHE A 181 7.14 2.46 12.50
CA PHE A 181 7.82 3.41 11.62
C PHE A 181 8.64 2.75 10.50
N LEU A 182 8.97 1.46 10.58
CA LEU A 182 9.72 0.76 9.53
C LEU A 182 9.02 0.79 8.17
N THR A 183 7.69 0.69 8.14
CA THR A 183 6.92 0.73 6.88
C THR A 183 7.05 2.09 6.18
N PRO A 184 6.75 3.24 6.83
CA PRO A 184 7.03 4.57 6.28
C PRO A 184 8.49 4.77 5.87
N ALA A 185 9.45 4.35 6.71
CA ALA A 185 10.88 4.49 6.41
C ALA A 185 11.29 3.69 5.17
N PHE A 186 10.83 2.44 5.05
CA PHE A 186 11.08 1.61 3.87
C PHE A 186 10.48 2.21 2.61
N PHE A 187 9.25 2.73 2.67
CA PHE A 187 8.65 3.40 1.52
C PHE A 187 9.42 4.66 1.14
N PHE A 188 9.86 5.45 2.11
CA PHE A 188 10.68 6.63 1.86
C PHE A 188 11.99 6.25 1.16
N ILE A 189 12.71 5.26 1.68
CA ILE A 189 13.95 4.75 1.08
C ILE A 189 13.70 4.20 -0.34
N SER A 190 12.63 3.41 -0.51
CA SER A 190 12.25 2.83 -1.81
C SER A 190 11.87 3.91 -2.83
N LEU A 191 11.20 4.97 -2.40
CA LEU A 191 10.86 6.12 -3.25
C LEU A 191 12.12 6.84 -3.73
N PHE A 192 13.08 7.10 -2.85
CA PHE A 192 14.37 7.70 -3.22
C PHE A 192 15.24 6.77 -4.07
N GLY A 193 15.17 5.46 -3.85
CA GLY A 193 15.86 4.46 -4.67
C GLY A 193 15.25 4.28 -6.07
N GLY A 194 13.95 4.53 -6.22
CA GLY A 194 13.22 4.47 -7.50
C GLY A 194 13.22 5.77 -8.30
N ALA A 195 13.59 6.89 -7.68
CA ALA A 195 13.69 8.19 -8.33
C ALA A 195 14.75 8.17 -9.44
N ARG A 196 14.34 8.53 -10.66
CA ARG A 196 15.23 8.50 -11.85
C ARG A 196 15.61 9.89 -12.32
N TYR A 197 14.85 10.91 -11.94
CA TYR A 197 15.05 12.27 -12.41
C TYR A 197 15.28 13.23 -11.24
N ARG A 198 16.00 14.33 -11.51
CA ARG A 198 16.23 15.41 -10.54
C ARG A 198 14.91 15.99 -10.02
N PHE A 199 13.87 15.97 -10.85
CA PHE A 199 12.50 16.32 -10.47
C PHE A 199 11.97 15.45 -9.33
N ASP A 200 12.15 14.12 -9.39
CA ASP A 200 11.62 13.19 -8.40
C ASP A 200 12.23 13.46 -7.02
N TYR A 201 13.54 13.66 -6.96
CA TYR A 201 14.25 14.03 -5.74
C TYR A 201 13.86 15.43 -5.24
N ALA A 202 13.77 16.41 -6.13
CA ALA A 202 13.40 17.77 -5.77
C ALA A 202 11.98 17.84 -5.20
N ALA A 203 11.01 17.15 -5.82
CA ALA A 203 9.64 17.09 -5.34
C ALA A 203 9.54 16.44 -3.96
N ALA A 204 10.28 15.35 -3.73
CA ALA A 204 10.31 14.68 -2.43
C ALA A 204 10.93 15.56 -1.33
N ILE A 205 12.07 16.20 -1.61
CA ILE A 205 12.77 17.07 -0.64
C ILE A 205 11.96 18.34 -0.34
N LEU A 206 11.42 19.00 -1.37
CA LEU A 206 10.58 20.19 -1.20
C LEU A 206 9.29 19.87 -0.43
N GLY A 207 8.63 18.75 -0.76
CA GLY A 207 7.45 18.31 0.00
C GLY A 207 7.77 18.05 1.47
N ALA A 208 8.87 17.34 1.75
CA ALA A 208 9.31 17.08 3.12
C ALA A 208 9.69 18.36 3.89
N ALA A 209 10.38 19.30 3.23
CA ALA A 209 10.79 20.57 3.82
C ALA A 209 9.60 21.52 4.09
N LEU A 210 8.56 21.46 3.25
CA LEU A 210 7.33 22.25 3.40
C LEU A 210 6.33 21.64 4.40
N GLY A 211 6.50 20.37 4.78
CA GLY A 211 5.64 19.67 5.73
C GLY A 211 5.43 20.41 7.07
N PRO A 212 6.52 20.78 7.80
CA PRO A 212 6.40 21.49 9.07
C PRO A 212 5.64 22.82 8.98
N PHE A 213 5.86 23.57 7.89
CA PHE A 213 5.15 24.83 7.64
C PHE A 213 3.68 24.59 7.30
N ALA A 214 3.37 23.53 6.55
CA ALA A 214 2.00 23.19 6.21
C ALA A 214 1.21 22.70 7.44
N MET A 215 1.86 22.01 8.39
CA MET A 215 1.24 21.63 9.67
C MET A 215 0.82 22.83 10.52
N GLU A 216 1.57 23.94 10.46
CA GLU A 216 1.24 25.15 11.24
C GLU A 216 0.05 25.92 10.63
N ILE A 217 -0.03 25.97 9.30
CA ILE A 217 -1.04 26.78 8.58
C ILE A 217 -2.32 25.99 8.33
N PHE A 218 -2.21 24.71 7.95
CA PHE A 218 -3.32 23.84 7.59
C PHE A 218 -3.12 22.42 8.18
N PRO A 219 -3.33 22.22 9.50
CA PRO A 219 -3.04 20.95 10.18
C PRO A 219 -3.73 19.73 9.55
N ASP A 220 -4.94 19.92 9.02
CA ASP A 220 -5.75 18.83 8.44
C ASP A 220 -5.40 18.51 6.98
N PHE A 221 -4.73 19.44 6.27
CA PHE A 221 -4.38 19.32 4.85
C PHE A 221 -2.87 19.46 4.63
N ASP A 222 -2.09 19.34 5.69
CA ASP A 222 -0.65 19.57 5.73
C ASP A 222 0.09 18.78 4.65
N LEU A 223 -0.21 17.48 4.53
CA LEU A 223 0.41 16.56 3.59
C LEU A 223 -0.02 16.86 2.14
N LEU A 224 -1.28 17.27 1.94
CA LEU A 224 -1.80 17.64 0.62
C LEU A 224 -1.17 18.94 0.13
N VAL A 225 -1.17 19.97 0.99
CA VAL A 225 -0.61 21.29 0.69
C VAL A 225 0.89 21.20 0.47
N SER A 226 1.64 20.57 1.37
CA SER A 226 3.09 20.39 1.22
C SER A 226 3.44 19.58 -0.03
N GLY A 227 2.69 18.52 -0.34
CA GLY A 227 2.89 17.70 -1.53
C GLY A 227 2.58 18.45 -2.83
N VAL A 228 1.45 19.16 -2.90
CA VAL A 228 1.04 19.91 -4.10
C VAL A 228 1.95 21.11 -4.35
N VAL A 229 2.22 21.90 -3.31
CA VAL A 229 3.10 23.07 -3.40
C VAL A 229 4.53 22.62 -3.69
N GLY A 230 5.05 21.65 -2.94
CA GLY A 230 6.41 21.13 -3.15
C GLY A 230 6.59 20.51 -4.54
N GLY A 231 5.62 19.72 -5.00
CA GLY A 231 5.63 19.12 -6.33
C GLY A 231 5.53 20.16 -7.44
N THR A 232 4.71 21.20 -7.26
CA THR A 232 4.54 22.28 -8.25
C THR A 232 5.79 23.14 -8.34
N VAL A 233 6.38 23.52 -7.20
CA VAL A 233 7.66 24.24 -7.16
C VAL A 233 8.76 23.40 -7.80
N ALA A 234 8.84 22.10 -7.47
CA ALA A 234 9.80 21.20 -8.10
C ALA A 234 9.59 21.07 -9.61
N TYR A 235 8.34 21.08 -10.08
CA TYR A 235 8.02 21.03 -11.51
C TYR A 235 8.45 22.30 -12.25
N LEU A 236 8.29 23.46 -11.62
CA LEU A 236 8.69 24.74 -12.21
C LEU A 236 10.22 24.91 -12.23
N VAL A 237 10.91 24.48 -11.18
CA VAL A 237 12.37 24.65 -11.03
C VAL A 237 13.14 23.55 -11.76
N PHE A 238 12.64 22.32 -11.73
CA PHE A 238 13.23 21.15 -12.38
C PHE A 238 12.21 20.50 -13.33
N PRO A 239 11.82 21.19 -14.42
CA PRO A 239 10.83 20.65 -15.34
C PRO A 239 11.30 19.28 -15.86
N PRO A 240 10.43 18.26 -15.81
CA PRO A 240 10.77 16.95 -16.34
C PRO A 240 11.15 17.12 -17.81
N ARG A 241 12.42 16.84 -18.15
CA ARG A 241 12.89 16.92 -19.52
C ARG A 241 12.05 15.96 -20.35
N ARG A 242 11.08 16.50 -21.10
CA ARG A 242 10.34 15.76 -22.12
C ARG A 242 11.37 15.08 -23.02
N ARG A 243 11.39 13.74 -23.04
CA ARG A 243 12.03 13.02 -24.15
C ARG A 243 11.33 13.49 -25.42
N ARG A 244 12.06 14.20 -26.29
CA ARG A 244 11.80 14.22 -27.72
C ARG A 244 12.36 12.90 -28.28
N GLY A 245 11.51 12.07 -28.90
CA GLY A 245 11.87 10.81 -29.58
C GLY A 245 12.16 9.64 -28.62
N ILE A 246 11.75 8.40 -28.88
CA ILE A 246 11.60 7.66 -30.14
C ILE A 246 10.27 6.89 -30.11
#